data_AF-A0A6B2UV96-F1
#
_entry.id   AF-A0A6B2UV96-F1
#
_cell.length_a   1.000
_cell.length_b   1.000
_cell.length_c   1.000
_cell.angle_alpha   90.00
_cell.angle_beta   90.00
_cell.angle_gamma   90.00
#
_symmetry.space_group_name_H-M   'P 1'
#
loop_
_entity.id
_entity.type
_entity.pdbx_description
1 polymer ?
#
loop_
_entity_poly.entity_id
_entity_poly.type
_entity_poly.pdbx_seq_one_letter_code
_entity_poly.pdbx_strand_id
1 'polypeptide(L)'
;MNGWDIDVDGVEFVTGLVGLAMQDLGGHVEAYGTDMQSAAASAGTVSGFYCGPAPTGAVGAALALFAEGTAQDVAMLAARAAKSVNGAHEATGYYILGDEEMAAQAQHRALAAPKVDLPAHGDGGGHK
;
A
#
# COMPACT_ATOMS: atom_id res chain seq x y z
N MET A 1 17.95 -34.36 7.04
CA MET A 1 17.35 -33.18 6.41
C MET A 1 17.63 -32.02 7.36
N ASN A 2 18.53 -31.10 6.99
CA ASN A 2 18.61 -29.80 7.64
C ASN A 2 17.25 -29.11 7.44
N GLY A 3 16.79 -28.28 8.38
CA GLY A 3 15.45 -27.67 8.35
C GLY A 3 15.24 -26.63 7.24
N TRP A 4 16.06 -26.64 6.20
CA TRP A 4 16.24 -25.60 5.20
C TRP A 4 16.12 -26.12 3.76
N ASP A 5 15.45 -27.24 3.50
CA ASP A 5 15.24 -27.71 2.13
C ASP A 5 14.24 -26.79 1.39
N ILE A 6 14.73 -25.63 0.94
CA ILE A 6 13.95 -24.63 0.22
C ILE A 6 13.72 -25.14 -1.20
N ASP A 7 12.44 -25.29 -1.56
CA ASP A 7 12.03 -25.42 -2.95
C ASP A 7 12.16 -24.05 -3.65
N VAL A 8 13.29 -23.85 -4.33
CA VAL A 8 13.64 -22.59 -5.01
C VAL A 8 12.58 -22.22 -6.05
N ASP A 9 12.19 -23.18 -6.88
CA ASP A 9 11.20 -22.99 -7.94
C ASP A 9 9.81 -22.68 -7.34
N GLY A 10 9.47 -23.38 -6.25
CA GLY A 10 8.25 -23.11 -5.49
C GLY A 10 8.21 -21.70 -4.90
N VAL A 11 9.33 -21.21 -4.35
CA VAL A 11 9.42 -19.84 -3.85
C VAL A 11 9.26 -18.84 -4.98
N GLU A 12 9.97 -19.00 -6.10
CA GLU A 12 9.87 -18.09 -7.26
C GLU A 12 8.45 -18.03 -7.82
N PHE A 13 7.77 -19.19 -7.92
CA PHE A 13 6.39 -19.25 -8.36
C PHE A 13 5.45 -18.46 -7.44
N VAL A 14 5.53 -18.69 -6.12
CA VAL A 14 4.65 -18.03 -5.15
C VAL A 14 4.94 -16.53 -5.06
N THR A 15 6.21 -16.11 -5.03
CA THR A 15 6.56 -14.68 -5.01
C THR A 15 6.14 -13.98 -6.30
N GLY A 16 6.23 -14.66 -7.44
CA GLY A 16 5.70 -14.18 -8.72
C GLY A 16 4.19 -13.94 -8.70
N LEU A 17 3.42 -14.89 -8.16
CA LEU A 17 1.96 -14.72 -7.99
C LEU A 17 1.61 -13.54 -7.08
N VAL A 18 2.33 -13.37 -5.98
CA VAL A 18 2.13 -12.21 -5.08
C VAL A 18 2.50 -10.91 -5.80
N GLY A 19 3.56 -10.89 -6.61
CA GLY A 19 3.94 -9.75 -7.43
C GLY A 19 2.83 -9.32 -8.39
N LEU A 20 2.19 -10.27 -9.08
CA LEU A 20 1.02 -9.99 -9.94
C LEU A 20 -0.15 -9.42 -9.15
N ALA A 21 -0.47 -10.02 -7.99
CA ALA A 21 -1.54 -9.53 -7.13
C ALA A 21 -1.25 -8.11 -6.60
N MET A 22 0.00 -7.78 -6.30
CA MET A 22 0.41 -6.44 -5.89
C MET A 22 0.29 -5.42 -7.03
N GLN A 23 0.54 -5.84 -8.28
CA GLN A 23 0.36 -4.99 -9.45
C GLN A 23 -1.13 -4.68 -9.68
N ASP A 24 -1.99 -5.69 -9.57
CA ASP A 24 -3.45 -5.52 -9.65
C ASP A 24 -3.96 -4.62 -8.51
N LEU A 25 -3.44 -4.82 -7.29
CA LEU A 25 -3.78 -3.95 -6.15
C LEU A 25 -3.41 -2.49 -6.43
N GLY A 26 -2.24 -2.22 -7.04
CA GLY A 26 -1.86 -0.86 -7.45
C GLY A 26 -2.90 -0.23 -8.37
N GLY A 27 -3.37 -0.98 -9.38
CA GLY A 27 -4.44 -0.53 -10.28
C GLY A 27 -5.77 -0.26 -9.55
N HIS A 28 -6.13 -1.10 -8.58
CA HIS A 28 -7.34 -0.89 -7.78
C HIS A 28 -7.24 0.34 -6.87
N VAL A 29 -6.06 0.67 -6.34
CA VAL A 29 -5.84 1.87 -5.53
C VAL A 29 -5.95 3.14 -6.38
N GLU A 30 -5.40 3.13 -7.59
CA GLU A 30 -5.56 4.24 -8.55
C GLU A 30 -7.02 4.44 -8.96
N ALA A 31 -7.73 3.34 -9.27
CA ALA A 31 -9.14 3.36 -9.58
C ALA A 31 -9.97 3.91 -8.42
N TYR A 32 -9.69 3.45 -7.19
CA TYR A 32 -10.34 3.94 -5.97
C TYR A 32 -10.19 5.46 -5.80
N GLY A 33 -8.98 6.02 -5.96
CA GLY A 33 -8.77 7.47 -5.89
C GLY A 33 -9.56 8.24 -6.96
N THR A 34 -9.58 7.71 -8.19
CA THR A 34 -10.31 8.30 -9.32
C THR A 34 -11.82 8.26 -9.10
N ASP A 35 -12.35 7.15 -8.59
CA ASP A 35 -13.76 6.94 -8.31
C ASP A 35 -14.24 7.84 -7.16
N MET A 36 -13.43 7.99 -6.11
CA MET A 36 -13.72 8.92 -5.01
C MET A 36 -13.77 10.36 -5.46
N GLN A 37 -12.82 10.81 -6.29
CA GLN A 37 -12.83 12.16 -6.85
C GLN A 37 -14.06 12.38 -7.73
N SER A 38 -14.42 11.40 -8.55
CA SER A 38 -15.59 11.44 -9.42
C SER A 38 -16.90 11.47 -8.62
N ALA A 39 -16.99 10.67 -7.56
CA ALA A 39 -18.12 10.66 -6.64
C ALA A 39 -18.25 11.97 -5.87
N ALA A 40 -17.14 12.53 -5.38
CA ALA A 40 -17.12 13.81 -4.68
C ALA A 40 -17.59 14.96 -5.59
N ALA A 41 -17.17 14.98 -6.86
CA ALA A 41 -17.63 15.95 -7.85
C ALA A 41 -19.13 15.78 -8.18
N SER A 42 -19.65 14.56 -8.12
CA SER A 42 -21.03 14.22 -8.46
C SER A 42 -22.02 14.37 -7.29
N ALA A 43 -21.52 14.43 -6.04
CA ALA A 43 -22.37 14.42 -4.85
C ALA A 43 -23.11 15.74 -4.57
N GLY A 44 -22.98 16.73 -5.46
CA GLY A 44 -23.63 18.03 -5.34
C GLY A 44 -23.03 18.90 -4.24
N THR A 45 -23.44 20.17 -4.21
CA THR A 45 -22.95 21.18 -3.26
C THR A 45 -24.07 21.63 -2.35
N VAL A 46 -23.79 21.84 -1.06
CA VAL A 46 -24.73 22.51 -0.15
C VAL A 46 -24.47 24.00 -0.27
N SER A 47 -25.00 24.65 -1.31
CA SER A 47 -24.86 26.09 -1.48
C SER A 47 -26.14 26.73 -2.02
N GLY A 48 -26.55 27.84 -1.40
CA GLY A 48 -27.50 28.78 -2.01
C GLY A 48 -26.89 29.49 -3.22
N PHE A 49 -27.59 30.52 -3.75
CA PHE A 49 -27.19 31.23 -4.97
C PHE A 49 -25.73 31.74 -4.88
N TYR A 50 -24.83 31.13 -5.67
CA TYR A 50 -23.40 31.44 -5.66
C TYR A 50 -22.97 31.88 -7.05
N CYS A 51 -22.27 33.01 -7.14
CA CYS A 51 -21.64 33.48 -8.37
C CYS A 51 -20.15 33.11 -8.35
N GLY A 52 -19.82 31.83 -8.62
CA GLY A 52 -18.46 31.29 -8.66
C GLY A 52 -18.42 29.76 -8.70
N PRO A 53 -17.22 29.13 -8.64
CA PRO A 53 -17.10 27.66 -8.56
C PRO A 53 -17.86 27.13 -7.35
N ALA A 54 -18.70 26.11 -7.56
CA ALA A 54 -19.53 25.56 -6.50
C ALA A 54 -18.64 24.88 -5.42
N PRO A 55 -18.85 25.18 -4.12
CA PRO A 55 -18.03 24.62 -3.05
C PRO A 55 -18.32 23.14 -2.83
N THR A 56 -17.32 22.33 -2.47
CA THR A 56 -17.49 20.90 -2.19
C THR A 56 -18.60 20.65 -1.16
N GLY A 57 -19.58 19.81 -1.49
CA GLY A 57 -20.66 19.44 -0.56
C GLY A 57 -20.18 18.50 0.56
N ALA A 58 -21.02 18.34 1.59
CA ALA A 58 -20.68 17.53 2.77
C ALA A 58 -20.27 16.09 2.44
N VAL A 59 -20.89 15.48 1.42
CA VAL A 59 -20.54 14.13 0.96
C VAL A 59 -19.16 14.10 0.30
N GLY A 60 -18.82 15.09 -0.52
CA GLY A 60 -17.49 15.20 -1.12
C GLY A 60 -16.39 15.39 -0.08
N ALA A 61 -16.65 16.18 0.97
CA ALA A 61 -15.73 16.35 2.09
C ALA A 61 -15.55 15.04 2.90
N ALA A 62 -16.64 14.30 3.14
CA ALA A 62 -16.58 13.01 3.84
C ALA A 62 -15.79 11.96 3.03
N LEU A 63 -15.94 11.92 1.71
CA LEU A 63 -15.16 11.03 0.84
C LEU A 63 -13.67 11.35 0.86
N ALA A 64 -13.30 12.64 0.87
CA ALA A 64 -11.90 13.05 1.00
C ALA A 64 -11.28 12.58 2.33
N LEU A 65 -11.98 12.81 3.45
CA LEU A 65 -11.54 12.33 4.76
C LEU A 65 -11.44 10.81 4.86
N PHE A 66 -12.36 10.08 4.22
CA PHE A 66 -12.31 8.62 4.18
C PHE A 66 -11.13 8.11 3.33
N ALA A 67 -10.89 8.73 2.16
CA ALA A 67 -9.74 8.43 1.32
C ALA A 67 -8.43 8.63 2.09
N GLU A 68 -8.29 9.78 2.75
CA GLU A 68 -7.13 10.14 3.56
C GLU A 68 -6.95 9.17 4.75
N GLY A 69 -8.03 8.87 5.47
CA GLY A 69 -8.00 7.96 6.62
C GLY A 69 -7.60 6.53 6.27
N THR A 70 -7.88 6.07 5.05
CA THR A 70 -7.54 4.72 4.58
C THR A 70 -6.21 4.63 3.85
N ALA A 71 -5.62 5.75 3.44
CA ALA A 71 -4.38 5.77 2.65
C ALA A 71 -3.22 5.06 3.35
N GLN A 72 -3.10 5.25 4.66
CA GLN A 72 -2.06 4.59 5.43
C GLN A 72 -2.24 3.09 5.55
N ASP A 73 -3.47 2.62 5.74
CA ASP A 73 -3.75 1.19 5.86
C ASP A 73 -3.45 0.46 4.55
N VAL A 74 -3.85 1.04 3.42
CA VAL A 74 -3.58 0.52 2.08
C VAL A 74 -2.07 0.47 1.81
N ALA A 75 -1.35 1.55 2.12
CA ALA A 75 0.09 1.63 1.92
C ALA A 75 0.85 0.64 2.83
N MET A 76 0.42 0.45 4.07
CA MET A 76 0.99 -0.53 5.00
C MET A 76 0.77 -1.96 4.51
N LEU A 77 -0.39 -2.27 3.95
CA LEU A 77 -0.68 -3.59 3.38
C LEU A 77 0.25 -3.91 2.20
N ALA A 78 0.39 -2.97 1.27
CA ALA A 78 1.30 -3.10 0.14
C ALA A 78 2.76 -3.23 0.59
N ALA A 79 3.21 -2.38 1.53
CA ALA A 79 4.58 -2.42 2.03
C ALA A 79 4.89 -3.73 2.77
N ARG A 80 3.92 -4.31 3.47
CA ARG A 80 4.08 -5.60 4.16
C ARG A 80 4.15 -6.75 3.18
N ALA A 81 3.34 -6.74 2.12
CA ALA A 81 3.42 -7.72 1.04
C ALA A 81 4.80 -7.66 0.34
N ALA A 82 5.24 -6.45 -0.05
CA ALA A 82 6.55 -6.22 -0.66
C ALA A 82 7.69 -6.77 0.21
N LYS A 83 7.67 -6.45 1.51
CA LYS A 83 8.70 -6.89 2.46
C LYS A 83 8.74 -8.41 2.61
N SER A 84 7.58 -9.07 2.59
CA SER A 84 7.48 -10.53 2.68
C SER A 84 8.06 -11.21 1.43
N VAL A 85 7.72 -10.70 0.24
CA VAL A 85 8.24 -11.19 -1.04
C VAL A 85 9.75 -11.00 -1.15
N ASN A 86 10.25 -9.80 -0.83
CA ASN A 86 11.68 -9.52 -0.88
C ASN A 86 12.45 -10.36 0.13
N GLY A 87 11.91 -10.57 1.34
CA GLY A 87 12.50 -11.44 2.35
C GLY A 87 12.62 -12.90 1.88
N ALA A 88 11.60 -13.41 1.20
CA ALA A 88 11.63 -14.75 0.60
C ALA A 88 12.69 -14.84 -0.51
N HIS A 89 12.76 -13.85 -1.40
CA HIS A 89 13.78 -13.80 -2.45
C HIS A 89 15.21 -13.71 -1.90
N GLU A 90 15.46 -12.83 -0.93
CA GLU A 90 16.78 -12.70 -0.29
C GLU A 90 17.18 -14.00 0.41
N ALA A 91 16.27 -14.61 1.16
CA ALA A 91 16.54 -15.86 1.86
C ALA A 91 16.89 -17.00 0.91
N THR A 92 16.13 -17.15 -0.18
CA THR A 92 16.42 -18.14 -1.23
C THR A 92 17.74 -17.85 -1.92
N GLY A 93 18.07 -16.57 -2.15
CA GLY A 93 19.38 -16.17 -2.70
C GLY A 93 20.54 -16.60 -1.82
N TYR A 94 20.47 -16.36 -0.51
CA TYR A 94 21.50 -16.82 0.43
C TYR A 94 21.56 -18.35 0.55
N TYR A 95 20.41 -19.03 0.51
CA TYR A 95 20.35 -20.49 0.51
C TYR A 95 21.07 -21.10 -0.71
N ILE A 96 20.86 -20.57 -1.91
CA ILE A 96 21.55 -21.02 -3.13
C ILE A 96 23.07 -20.84 -3.02
N LEU A 97 23.51 -19.79 -2.32
CA LEU A 97 24.93 -19.53 -2.06
C LEU A 97 25.51 -20.42 -0.93
N GLY A 98 24.68 -21.23 -0.27
CA GLY A 98 25.07 -22.10 0.84
C GLY A 98 25.21 -21.37 2.19
N ASP A 99 24.74 -20.13 2.29
CA ASP A 99 24.79 -19.31 3.50
C ASP A 99 23.45 -19.38 4.25
N GLU A 100 23.22 -20.50 4.94
CA GLU A 100 21.98 -20.75 5.68
C GLU A 100 21.76 -19.73 6.82
N GLU A 101 22.84 -19.17 7.39
CA GLU A 101 22.74 -18.18 8.45
C GLU A 101 22.19 -16.85 7.90
N MET A 102 22.72 -16.39 6.77
CA MET A 102 22.20 -15.20 6.10
C MET A 102 20.78 -15.41 5.55
N ALA A 103 20.46 -16.63 5.11
CA ALA A 103 19.09 -16.98 4.71
C ALA A 103 18.11 -16.85 5.89
N ALA A 104 18.47 -17.40 7.06
CA ALA A 104 17.69 -17.27 8.29
C ALA A 104 17.53 -15.81 8.73
N GLN A 105 18.61 -15.04 8.68
CA GLN A 105 18.58 -13.62 9.03
C GLN A 105 17.71 -12.81 8.07
N ALA A 106 17.75 -13.10 6.76
CA ALA A 106 16.91 -12.44 5.77
C ALA A 106 15.42 -12.68 6.04
N GLN A 107 15.01 -13.93 6.29
CA GLN A 107 13.64 -14.24 6.70
C GLN A 107 13.26 -13.52 8.00
N HIS A 108 14.14 -13.51 9.00
CA HIS A 108 13.85 -12.87 10.28
C HIS A 108 13.68 -11.35 10.13
N ARG A 109 14.51 -10.67 9.34
CA ARG A 109 14.39 -9.23 9.05
C ARG A 109 13.08 -8.89 8.35
N ALA A 110 12.57 -9.78 7.51
CA ALA A 110 11.30 -9.58 6.81
C ALA A 110 10.08 -9.50 7.76
N LEU A 111 10.17 -10.09 8.97
CA LEU A 111 9.11 -10.06 9.98
C LEU A 111 8.91 -8.66 10.60
N ALA A 112 9.93 -7.80 10.56
CA ALA A 112 9.83 -6.47 11.13
C ALA A 112 8.77 -5.63 10.38
N ALA A 113 8.04 -4.78 11.11
CA ALA A 113 7.05 -3.91 10.49
C ALA A 113 7.68 -3.05 9.36
N PRO A 114 6.99 -2.88 8.22
CA PRO A 114 7.43 -1.95 7.19
C PRO A 114 7.35 -0.51 7.71
N LYS A 115 8.24 0.35 7.21
CA LYS A 115 8.15 1.80 7.41
C LYS A 115 7.51 2.37 6.15
N VAL A 116 6.44 3.14 6.34
CA VAL A 116 5.74 3.83 5.25
C VAL A 116 5.72 5.31 5.63
N ASP A 117 6.45 6.12 4.87
CA ASP A 117 6.40 7.57 4.99
C ASP A 117 5.37 8.09 3.99
N LEU A 118 4.22 8.55 4.49
CA LEU A 118 3.23 9.24 3.66
C LEU A 118 3.54 10.74 3.69
N PRO A 119 3.30 11.48 2.59
CA PRO A 119 3.40 12.93 2.61
C PRO A 119 2.54 13.48 3.75
N ALA A 120 3.14 14.38 4.55
CA ALA A 120 2.46 14.97 5.70
C ALA A 120 1.21 15.72 5.28
N HIS A 121 0.19 15.63 6.14
CA HIS A 121 -1.03 16.42 6.08
C HIS A 121 -0.67 17.89 5.86
N GLY A 122 -1.27 18.51 4.84
CA GLY A 122 -1.30 19.96 4.77
C GLY A 122 -2.16 20.44 5.94
N ASP A 123 -1.54 20.70 7.09
CA ASP A 123 -2.19 21.31 8.24
C ASP A 123 -2.91 22.57 7.74
N GLY A 124 -4.24 22.48 7.68
CA GLY A 124 -5.13 23.61 7.52
C GLY A 124 -5.02 24.48 8.76
N GLY A 125 -3.93 25.24 8.84
CA GLY A 125 -3.66 26.22 9.87
C GLY A 125 -4.69 27.33 9.79
N GLY A 126 -5.76 27.19 10.58
CA GLY A 126 -6.57 28.30 11.01
C GLY A 126 -5.70 29.28 11.78
N HIS A 127 -5.36 30.39 11.16
CA HIS A 127 -4.75 31.54 11.83
C HIS A 127 -5.62 32.79 11.62
N LYS A 128 -6.23 33.19 12.75
CA LYS A 128 -6.76 34.51 13.15
C LYS A 128 -7.95 35.10 12.40
#